data_AF-A0A2S5M0J4-F1
#
_entry.id   AF-A0A2S5M0J4-F1
#
_cell.length_a   1.000
_cell.length_b   1.000
_cell.length_c   1.000
_cell.angle_alpha   90.00
_cell.angle_beta   90.00
_cell.angle_gamma   90.00
#
_symmetry.space_group_name_H-M   'P 1'
#
loop_
_entity.id
_entity.type
_entity.pdbx_description
1 polymer ?
#
loop_
_entity_poly.entity_id
_entity_poly.type
_entity_poly.pdbx_seq_one_letter_code
_entity_poly.pdbx_strand_id
1 'polypeptide(L)'
;DRTIGQLGVALNAIAEAAALTHVIGVFDSSMHRLLSHRGCAGETLAPQMRIDGADMFAVLYEVGAAMDSPFRSLAGDASAPPINLADLERLRQTGCWS
;
A
#
# COMPACT_ATOMS: atom_id res chain seq x y z
N ASP A 1 -4.69 2.72 11.82
CA ASP A 1 -4.05 1.38 11.83
C ASP A 1 -4.82 0.38 11.00
N ARG A 2 -5.97 -0.12 11.48
CA ARG A 2 -6.78 -1.13 10.75
C ARG A 2 -7.04 -0.79 9.28
N THR A 3 -7.53 0.41 8.97
CA THR A 3 -7.82 0.84 7.59
C THR A 3 -6.57 0.80 6.70
N ILE A 4 -5.40 1.16 7.24
CA ILE A 4 -4.13 1.13 6.51
C ILE A 4 -3.69 -0.31 6.27
N GLY A 5 -3.88 -1.20 7.26
CA GLY A 5 -3.68 -2.64 7.08
C GLY A 5 -4.57 -3.22 5.97
N GLN A 6 -5.86 -2.90 6.01
CA GLN A 6 -6.81 -3.33 4.98
C GLN A 6 -6.43 -2.81 3.59
N LEU A 7 -5.97 -1.55 3.49
CA LEU A 7 -5.48 -0.98 2.24
C LEU A 7 -4.24 -1.73 1.74
N GLY A 8 -3.28 -2.03 2.61
CA GLY A 8 -2.07 -2.79 2.23
C GLY A 8 -2.38 -4.19 1.73
N VAL A 9 -3.29 -4.93 2.40
CA VAL A 9 -3.76 -6.26 1.95
C VAL A 9 -4.44 -6.16 0.59
N ALA A 10 -5.32 -5.17 0.42
CA ALA A 10 -6.00 -4.91 -0.84
C ALA A 10 -5.02 -4.59 -2.00
N LEU A 11 -4.03 -3.73 -1.75
CA LEU A 11 -3.00 -3.38 -2.74
C LEU A 11 -2.15 -4.58 -3.12
N ASN A 12 -1.76 -5.41 -2.15
CA ASN A 12 -1.04 -6.65 -2.43
C ASN A 12 -1.87 -7.59 -3.32
N ALA A 13 -3.15 -7.79 -3.00
CA ALA A 13 -4.04 -8.63 -3.80
C ALA A 13 -4.24 -8.12 -5.24
N ILE A 14 -4.37 -6.79 -5.41
CA ILE A 14 -4.43 -6.16 -6.74
C ILE A 14 -3.12 -6.43 -7.51
N ALA A 15 -1.98 -6.24 -6.86
CA ALA A 15 -0.67 -6.39 -7.48
C ALA A 15 -0.39 -7.85 -7.88
N GLU A 16 -0.74 -8.82 -7.03
CA GLU A 16 -0.67 -10.26 -7.34
C GLU A 16 -1.54 -10.61 -8.54
N ALA A 17 -2.80 -10.16 -8.55
CA ALA A 17 -3.73 -10.42 -9.65
C ALA A 17 -3.29 -9.76 -10.97
N ALA A 18 -2.53 -8.66 -10.90
CA ALA A 18 -1.91 -8.01 -12.05
C ALA A 18 -0.52 -8.58 -12.42
N ALA A 19 -0.07 -9.66 -11.76
CA ALA A 19 1.25 -10.26 -11.95
C ALA A 19 2.43 -9.28 -11.76
N LEU A 20 2.26 -8.30 -10.88
CA LEU A 20 3.34 -7.39 -10.49
C LEU A 20 4.23 -8.05 -9.43
N THR A 21 5.51 -7.70 -9.44
CA THR A 21 6.48 -8.21 -8.46
C THR A 21 6.70 -7.24 -7.29
N HIS A 22 6.42 -5.95 -7.51
CA HIS A 22 6.68 -4.90 -6.52
C HIS A 22 5.63 -3.79 -6.56
N VAL A 23 5.46 -3.14 -5.42
CA VAL A 23 4.68 -1.91 -5.25
C VAL A 23 5.59 -0.84 -4.65
N ILE A 24 5.50 0.39 -5.16
CA ILE A 24 6.19 1.55 -4.59
C ILE A 24 5.17 2.42 -3.87
N GLY A 25 5.39 2.63 -2.57
CA GLY A 25 4.63 3.58 -1.75
C GLY A 25 5.43 4.87 -1.55
N VAL A 26 4.73 6.01 -1.58
CA VAL A 26 5.31 7.30 -1.21
C VAL A 26 4.53 7.86 -0.03
N PHE A 27 5.22 8.13 1.07
CA PHE A 27 4.61 8.50 2.34
C PHE A 27 5.30 9.73 2.92
N ASP A 28 4.53 10.57 3.60
CA ASP A 28 5.12 11.59 4.46
C ASP A 28 5.81 10.95 5.68
N SER A 29 6.60 11.75 6.39
CA SER A 29 7.35 11.31 7.57
C SER A 29 6.48 10.73 8.68
N SER A 30 5.25 11.22 8.86
CA SER A 30 4.34 10.75 9.90
C SER A 30 3.82 9.34 9.59
N MET A 31 3.41 9.11 8.34
CA MET A 31 2.91 7.83 7.86
C MET A 31 4.05 6.81 7.78
N HIS A 32 5.21 7.18 7.23
CA HIS A 32 6.37 6.30 7.18
C HIS A 32 6.77 5.84 8.59
N ARG A 33 6.84 6.75 9.56
CA ARG A 33 7.14 6.42 10.95
C ARG A 33 6.10 5.47 11.57
N LEU A 34 4.81 5.70 11.32
CA LEU A 34 3.74 4.81 11.78
C LEU A 34 3.94 3.40 11.21
N LEU A 35 4.17 3.29 9.90
CA LEU A 35 4.41 2.02 9.23
C LEU A 35 5.67 1.33 9.76
N SER A 36 6.76 2.05 9.99
CA SER A 36 7.97 1.49 10.61
C SER A 36 7.70 0.92 12.01
N HIS A 37 6.98 1.64 12.85
CA HIS A 37 6.62 1.16 14.20
C HIS A 37 5.73 -0.08 14.18
N ARG A 38 5.04 -0.34 13.08
CA ARG A 38 4.17 -1.51 12.89
C ARG A 38 4.80 -2.61 12.04
N GLY A 39 6.08 -2.51 11.70
CA GLY A 39 6.77 -3.50 10.86
C GLY A 39 6.30 -3.51 9.41
N CYS A 40 5.67 -2.43 8.94
CA CYS A 40 5.05 -2.28 7.62
C CYS A 40 5.79 -1.26 6.73
N ALA A 41 7.01 -0.87 7.05
CA ALA A 41 7.70 0.25 6.37
C ALA A 41 8.09 -0.02 4.91
N GLY A 42 8.28 -1.28 4.51
CA GLY A 42 8.94 -1.61 3.24
C GLY A 42 10.43 -1.24 3.25
N GLU A 43 11.09 -1.44 2.12
CA GLU A 43 12.49 -1.08 1.90
C GLU A 43 12.60 0.36 1.38
N THR A 44 13.39 1.22 2.03
CA THR A 44 13.59 2.60 1.57
C THR A 44 14.44 2.63 0.29
N LEU A 45 13.89 3.16 -0.81
CA LEU A 45 14.54 3.22 -2.13
C LEU A 45 15.54 4.37 -2.28
N ALA A 46 15.32 5.46 -1.54
CA ALA A 46 16.11 6.67 -1.64
C ALA A 46 16.15 7.37 -0.28
N PRO A 47 17.17 8.21 -0.01
CA PRO A 47 17.14 9.11 1.12
C PRO A 47 15.86 9.95 1.14
N GLN A 48 15.45 10.39 2.33
CA GLN A 48 14.32 11.29 2.52
C GLN A 48 14.43 12.51 1.58
N MET A 49 13.33 12.82 0.90
CA MET A 49 13.22 13.97 -0.01
C MET A 49 12.26 15.00 0.56
N ARG A 50 12.48 16.28 0.22
CA ARG A 50 11.58 17.37 0.59
C ARG A 50 10.73 17.76 -0.61
N ILE A 51 9.41 17.63 -0.52
CA ILE A 51 8.44 17.99 -1.56
C ILE A 51 7.42 18.94 -0.95
N ASP A 52 7.28 20.15 -1.50
CA ASP A 52 6.37 21.20 -1.00
C ASP A 52 6.44 21.46 0.51
N GLY A 53 7.65 21.36 1.07
CA GLY A 53 7.88 21.56 2.51
C GLY A 53 7.54 20.37 3.40
N ALA A 54 7.05 19.26 2.84
CA ALA A 54 6.86 17.99 3.52
C ALA A 54 8.04 17.04 3.28
N ASP A 55 8.36 16.24 4.29
CA ASP A 55 9.38 15.21 4.21
C ASP A 55 8.75 13.90 3.72
N MET A 56 9.28 13.37 2.63
CA MET A 56 8.72 12.24 1.89
C MET A 56 9.71 11.08 1.82
N PHE A 57 9.17 9.86 1.92
CA PHE A 57 9.88 8.60 1.82
C PHE A 57 9.29 7.77 0.68
N ALA A 58 10.16 7.29 -0.21
CA ALA A 58 9.79 6.31 -1.23
C ALA A 58 10.23 4.92 -0.75
N VAL A 59 9.28 3.99 -0.67
CA VAL A 59 9.50 2.64 -0.16
C VAL A 59 9.01 1.58 -1.14
N LEU A 60 9.74 0.48 -1.20
CA LEU A 60 9.46 -0.69 -2.02
C LEU A 60 8.85 -1.79 -1.16
N TYR A 61 7.82 -2.43 -1.68
CA TYR A 61 7.23 -3.65 -1.14
C TYR A 61 7.34 -4.76 -2.18
N GLU A 62 7.85 -5.92 -1.77
CA GLU A 62 7.76 -7.15 -2.55
C GLU A 62 6.33 -7.70 -2.47
N VAL A 63 5.71 -7.89 -3.63
CA VAL A 63 4.35 -8.42 -3.74
C VAL A 63 4.34 -9.90 -3.33
N GLY A 64 3.33 -10.30 -2.56
CA GLY A 64 3.21 -11.64 -2.01
C GLY A 64 3.19 -11.66 -0.49
N ALA A 65 3.61 -12.79 0.09
CA ALA A 65 3.60 -13.00 1.53
C ALA A 65 4.42 -11.96 2.33
N ALA A 66 5.48 -11.42 1.71
CA ALA A 66 6.33 -10.40 2.31
C ALA A 66 5.57 -9.08 2.59
N MET A 67 4.71 -8.65 1.67
CA MET A 67 3.83 -7.50 1.87
C MET A 67 2.57 -7.89 2.65
N ASP A 68 1.94 -9.03 2.37
CA ASP A 68 0.66 -9.42 2.98
C ASP A 68 0.75 -9.59 4.50
N SER A 69 1.75 -10.32 5.00
CA SER A 69 1.90 -10.63 6.43
C SER A 69 1.87 -9.41 7.36
N PRO A 70 2.72 -8.38 7.17
CA PRO A 70 2.71 -7.21 8.05
C PRO A 70 1.41 -6.41 7.96
N PHE A 71 0.86 -6.21 6.75
CA PHE A 71 -0.38 -5.47 6.59
C PHE A 71 -1.62 -6.23 7.09
N ARG A 72 -1.64 -7.55 6.99
CA ARG A 72 -2.70 -8.40 7.55
C ARG A 72 -2.69 -8.37 9.08
N SER A 73 -1.50 -8.41 9.70
CA SER A 73 -1.35 -8.19 11.14
C SER A 73 -1.92 -6.83 11.57
N LEU A 74 -1.69 -5.78 10.78
CA LEU A 74 -2.22 -4.44 11.04
C LEU A 74 -3.74 -4.34 10.79
N ALA A 75 -4.28 -5.09 9.82
CA ALA A 75 -5.71 -5.13 9.50
C ALA A 75 -6.55 -5.85 10.58
N GLY A 76 -5.93 -6.77 11.31
CA GLY A 76 -6.60 -7.68 12.24
C GLY A 76 -7.50 -8.69 11.49
N ASP A 77 -8.45 -9.30 12.21
CA ASP A 77 -9.36 -10.33 11.67
C ASP A 77 -10.39 -9.81 10.65
N ALA A 78 -10.36 -8.52 10.34
CA ALA A 78 -11.27 -7.92 9.38
C ALA A 78 -10.78 -8.20 7.95
N SER A 79 -11.46 -9.09 7.23
CA SER A 79 -11.21 -9.27 5.81
C SER A 79 -11.39 -7.93 5.08
N ALA A 80 -10.36 -7.51 4.32
CA ALA A 80 -10.58 -6.47 3.32
C ALA A 80 -11.60 -7.03 2.30
N PRO A 81 -12.64 -6.26 1.92
CA PRO A 81 -13.54 -6.72 0.88
C PRO A 81 -12.73 -7.02 -0.39
N PRO A 82 -13.01 -8.13 -1.08
CA PRO A 82 -12.25 -8.50 -2.27
C PRO A 82 -12.36 -7.38 -3.31
N ILE A 83 -11.23 -6.88 -3.77
CA ILE A 83 -11.21 -5.90 -4.85
C ILE A 83 -11.28 -6.64 -6.17
N ASN A 84 -12.40 -6.47 -6.87
CA ASN A 84 -12.59 -6.99 -8.20
C ASN A 84 -11.94 -6.05 -9.22
N LEU A 85 -10.86 -6.52 -9.88
CA LEU A 85 -10.16 -5.75 -10.90
C LEU A 85 -11.06 -5.33 -12.06
N ALA A 86 -12.07 -6.14 -12.41
CA ALA A 86 -13.03 -5.80 -13.45
C ALA A 86 -13.91 -4.61 -13.05
N ASP A 87 -14.17 -4.42 -11.75
CA ASP A 87 -14.91 -3.26 -11.24
C ASP A 87 -14.03 -2.00 -11.26
N LEU A 88 -12.73 -2.12 -10.93
CA LEU A 88 -11.76 -1.02 -11.09
C LEU A 88 -11.59 -0.60 -12.55
N GLU A 89 -11.52 -1.56 -13.47
CA GLU A 89 -11.41 -1.28 -14.89
C GLU A 89 -12.69 -0.64 -15.43
N ARG A 90 -13.88 -1.06 -14.95
CA ARG A 90 -15.14 -0.37 -15.22
C ARG A 90 -15.11 1.07 -14.72
N LEU A 91 -14.67 1.31 -13.49
CA LEU A 91 -14.57 2.67 -12.92
C LEU A 91 -13.61 3.58 -13.69
N ARG A 92 -12.49 3.02 -14.16
CA ARG A 92 -11.54 3.71 -15.06
C ARG A 92 -12.21 4.10 -16.38
N GLN A 93 -13.00 3.19 -16.96
CA GLN A 93 -13.70 3.43 -18.23
C GLN A 93 -14.88 4.41 -18.08
N THR A 94 -15.52 4.47 -16.91
CA THR A 94 -16.64 5.39 -16.66
C THR A 94 -16.21 6.79 -16.25
N GLY A 95 -14.91 7.05 -16.07
CA GLY A 95 -14.37 8.42 -15.91
C GLY A 95 -14.82 9.17 -14.65
N CYS A 96 -15.49 8.52 -13.70
CA CYS A 96 -15.94 9.16 -12.47
C CYS A 96 -14.80 9.24 -11.45
N TRP A 97 -13.86 10.14 -11.72
CA TRP A 97 -12.96 10.73 -10.71
C TRP A 97 -13.46 12.14 -10.38
N SER A 98 -14.75 12.25 -10.05
CA SER A 98 -15.42 13.49 -9.64
C SER A 98 -15.56 13.54 -8.12
#